data_AF-A0A4Y6U9L5-F1
#
_entry.id   AF-A0A4Y6U9L5-F1
#
_cell.length_a   1.000
_cell.length_b   1.000
_cell.length_c   1.000
_cell.angle_alpha   90.00
_cell.angle_beta   90.00
_cell.angle_gamma   90.00
#
_symmetry.space_group_name_H-M   'P 1'
#
loop_
_entity.id
_entity.type
_entity.pdbx_description
1 polymer ?
#
loop_
_entity_poly.entity_id
_entity_poly.type
_entity_poly.pdbx_seq_one_letter_code
_entity_poly.pdbx_strand_id
1 'polypeptide(L)'
;MLQEGLSCLPAILLREAGLCTAAMPFDWTFCNVESLIRILQSDFRHFLDESTVESLAEEKGRPVAFNKHYDAANPERPFFNHKDPTKTEDRNYYLRTIERFKKLHNTKPCLFVLEEFGELEQRFESLVDTLNRHWPNMKAYGVSYKPSAEVPSLTPLKVLDGHQLMSFKASPIHEGTHFARREDGELLIDGVKRFAASSF
;
A
#
# COMPACT_ATOMS: atom_id res chain seq x y z
N MET A 1 -6.83 -6.45 6.67
CA MET A 1 -6.31 -5.10 6.39
C MET A 1 -5.73 -5.05 4.99
N LEU A 2 -5.79 -3.89 4.34
CA LEU A 2 -5.24 -3.62 3.01
C LEU A 2 -3.95 -2.80 3.14
N GLN A 3 -3.09 -2.80 2.12
CA GLN A 3 -1.72 -2.29 2.18
C GLN A 3 -1.41 -1.41 0.97
N GLU A 4 -0.58 -0.38 1.13
CA GLU A 4 0.07 0.33 0.02
C GLU A 4 1.38 0.98 0.49
N GLY A 5 2.36 1.06 -0.41
CA GLY A 5 3.61 1.79 -0.21
C GLY A 5 4.68 1.44 -1.26
N LEU A 6 5.72 2.29 -1.36
CA LEU A 6 6.90 2.05 -2.20
C LEU A 6 7.80 0.91 -1.68
N SER A 7 7.37 0.20 -0.64
CA SER A 7 8.09 -0.89 0.00
C SER A 7 7.15 -2.04 0.35
N CYS A 8 7.68 -3.26 0.43
CA CYS A 8 6.92 -4.43 0.87
C CYS A 8 6.73 -4.46 2.40
N LEU A 9 7.23 -3.46 3.13
CA LEU A 9 7.22 -3.39 4.58
C LEU A 9 5.80 -3.48 5.19
N PRO A 10 4.76 -2.79 4.68
CA PRO A 10 3.40 -2.94 5.22
C PRO A 10 2.90 -4.38 5.19
N ALA A 11 3.23 -5.12 4.12
CA ALA A 11 2.88 -6.52 3.98
C ALA A 11 3.58 -7.42 4.99
N ILE A 12 4.86 -7.15 5.22
CA ILE A 12 5.68 -7.88 6.16
C ILE A 12 5.18 -7.63 7.59
N LEU A 13 5.04 -6.36 8.00
CA LEU A 13 4.59 -5.99 9.34
C LEU A 13 3.22 -6.58 9.67
N LEU A 14 2.26 -6.49 8.75
CA LEU A 14 0.92 -7.02 8.97
C LEU A 14 0.90 -8.55 9.03
N ARG A 15 1.75 -9.23 8.26
CA ARG A 15 1.89 -10.68 8.31
C ARG A 15 2.51 -11.13 9.63
N GLU A 16 3.61 -10.50 10.05
CA GLU A 16 4.29 -10.80 11.32
C GLU A 16 3.40 -10.56 12.54
N ALA A 17 2.52 -9.54 12.45
CA ALA A 17 1.54 -9.26 13.49
C ALA A 17 0.30 -10.18 13.48
N GLY A 18 0.19 -11.12 12.53
CA GLY A 18 -0.97 -12.00 12.37
C GLY A 18 -2.24 -11.29 11.90
N LEU A 19 -2.11 -10.10 11.28
CA LEU A 19 -3.22 -9.25 10.85
C LEU A 19 -3.53 -9.38 9.35
N CYS A 20 -2.66 -10.02 8.59
CA CYS A 20 -2.87 -10.33 7.18
C CYS A 20 -3.59 -11.68 7.04
N THR A 21 -4.88 -11.63 6.68
CA THR A 21 -5.71 -12.84 6.51
C THR A 21 -5.69 -13.40 5.09
N ALA A 22 -5.26 -12.61 4.12
CA ALA A 22 -5.15 -12.99 2.72
C ALA A 22 -4.24 -12.01 1.97
N ALA A 23 -3.63 -12.49 0.89
CA ALA A 23 -2.86 -11.63 -0.01
C ALA A 23 -3.77 -10.65 -0.78
N MET A 24 -3.31 -9.40 -0.92
CA MET A 24 -4.01 -8.28 -1.54
C MET A 24 -3.25 -7.78 -2.78
N PRO A 25 -3.90 -7.02 -3.70
CA PRO A 25 -3.29 -6.68 -4.98
C PRO A 25 -2.06 -5.78 -4.87
N PHE A 26 -1.90 -5.09 -3.73
CA PHE A 26 -0.82 -4.13 -3.50
C PHE A 26 0.37 -4.70 -2.71
N ASP A 27 0.29 -5.95 -2.21
CA ASP A 27 1.33 -6.57 -1.37
C ASP A 27 2.70 -6.64 -2.08
N TRP A 28 2.70 -6.65 -3.42
CA TRP A 28 3.88 -6.85 -4.27
C TRP A 28 4.01 -5.80 -5.36
N THR A 29 3.45 -4.61 -5.12
CA THR A 29 3.53 -3.49 -6.07
C THR A 29 4.23 -2.30 -5.45
N PHE A 30 5.04 -1.61 -6.24
CA PHE A 30 5.50 -0.26 -5.91
C PHE A 30 4.48 0.75 -6.40
N CYS A 31 3.38 0.81 -5.66
CA CYS A 31 2.31 1.78 -5.87
C CYS A 31 2.63 3.03 -5.04
N ASN A 32 2.48 4.21 -5.64
CA ASN A 32 2.42 5.48 -4.91
C ASN A 32 0.96 5.92 -4.72
N VAL A 33 0.73 6.85 -3.80
CA VAL A 33 -0.62 7.29 -3.42
C VAL A 33 -1.42 7.82 -4.63
N GLU A 34 -0.76 8.44 -5.60
CA GLU A 34 -1.41 8.92 -6.83
C GLU A 34 -1.90 7.76 -7.71
N SER A 35 -1.08 6.73 -7.89
CA SER A 35 -1.44 5.50 -8.58
C SER A 35 -2.55 4.77 -7.85
N LEU A 36 -2.48 4.66 -6.52
CA LEU A 36 -3.52 4.05 -5.69
C LEU A 36 -4.87 4.73 -5.91
N ILE A 37 -4.90 6.07 -5.85
CA ILE A 37 -6.11 6.86 -6.12
C ILE A 37 -6.68 6.52 -7.50
N ARG A 38 -5.84 6.53 -8.56
CA ARG A 38 -6.29 6.24 -9.93
C ARG A 38 -6.78 4.80 -10.11
N ILE A 39 -6.13 3.83 -9.45
CA ILE A 39 -6.55 2.42 -9.44
C ILE A 39 -7.92 2.26 -8.79
N LEU A 40 -8.12 2.90 -7.63
CA LEU A 40 -9.38 2.86 -6.90
C LEU A 40 -10.52 3.56 -7.65
N GLN A 41 -10.25 4.69 -8.31
CA GLN A 41 -11.23 5.44 -9.12
C GLN A 41 -11.66 4.65 -10.36
N SER A 42 -10.74 3.92 -10.98
CA SER A 42 -10.99 3.14 -12.20
C SER A 42 -11.45 1.70 -11.95
N ASP A 43 -11.64 1.32 -10.68
CA ASP A 43 -11.98 -0.06 -10.26
C ASP A 43 -11.04 -1.12 -10.88
N PHE A 44 -9.73 -0.86 -10.81
CA PHE A 44 -8.65 -1.69 -11.34
C PHE A 44 -8.64 -1.88 -12.87
N ARG A 45 -9.40 -1.09 -13.64
CA ARG A 45 -9.55 -1.25 -15.11
C ARG A 45 -8.21 -1.36 -15.85
N HIS A 46 -7.24 -0.51 -15.52
CA HIS A 46 -5.92 -0.47 -16.19
C HIS A 46 -4.83 -1.21 -15.42
N PHE A 47 -5.17 -1.92 -14.33
CA PHE A 47 -4.17 -2.57 -13.48
C PHE A 47 -3.52 -3.76 -14.18
N LEU A 48 -4.29 -4.57 -14.91
CA LEU A 48 -3.81 -5.75 -15.66
C LEU A 48 -4.13 -5.65 -17.15
N ASP A 49 -4.28 -4.42 -17.67
CA ASP A 49 -4.52 -4.20 -19.08
C ASP A 49 -3.24 -4.49 -19.87
N GLU A 50 -3.30 -5.44 -20.80
CA GLU A 50 -2.15 -5.87 -21.59
C GLU A 50 -1.58 -4.73 -22.44
N SER A 51 -2.39 -3.74 -22.78
CA SER A 51 -1.90 -2.55 -23.47
C SER A 51 -1.07 -1.63 -22.58
N THR A 52 -1.14 -1.78 -21.25
CA THR A 52 -0.47 -0.91 -20.27
C THR A 52 0.65 -1.61 -19.49
N VAL A 53 0.67 -2.94 -19.46
CA VAL A 53 1.65 -3.74 -18.69
C VAL A 53 2.74 -4.28 -19.61
N GLU A 54 4.00 -4.07 -19.22
CA GLU A 54 5.16 -4.49 -19.99
C GLU A 54 6.13 -5.26 -19.07
N SER A 55 6.62 -6.43 -19.52
CA SER A 55 7.62 -7.19 -18.78
C SER A 55 8.94 -6.42 -18.79
N LEU A 56 9.62 -6.38 -17.65
CA LEU A 56 10.99 -5.87 -17.54
C LEU A 56 11.99 -7.03 -17.46
N ALA A 57 13.28 -6.72 -17.58
CA ALA A 57 14.33 -7.69 -17.30
C ALA A 57 14.27 -8.12 -15.82
N GLU A 58 14.52 -9.40 -15.54
CA GLU A 58 14.46 -9.92 -14.17
C GLU A 58 15.43 -9.18 -13.25
N GLU A 59 14.96 -8.79 -12.08
CA GLU A 59 15.78 -8.14 -11.05
C GLU A 59 16.10 -9.15 -9.95
N LYS A 60 17.40 -9.42 -9.72
CA LYS A 60 17.86 -10.39 -8.70
C LYS A 60 17.18 -11.78 -8.85
N GLY A 61 16.94 -12.21 -10.09
CA GLY A 61 16.29 -13.48 -10.42
C GLY A 61 14.79 -13.51 -10.11
N ARG A 62 14.13 -12.35 -10.01
CA ARG A 62 12.68 -12.23 -9.79
C ARG A 62 12.01 -11.65 -11.03
N PRO A 63 10.83 -12.16 -11.41
CA PRO A 63 10.03 -11.56 -12.47
C PRO A 63 9.50 -10.20 -12.00
N VAL A 64 9.61 -9.21 -12.88
CA VAL A 64 9.17 -7.85 -12.63
C VAL A 64 8.50 -7.28 -13.88
N ALA A 65 7.55 -6.38 -13.68
CA ALA A 65 6.83 -5.72 -14.76
C ALA A 65 6.53 -4.27 -14.44
N PHE A 66 6.37 -3.49 -15.49
CA PHE A 66 6.03 -2.08 -15.49
C PHE A 66 4.54 -1.89 -15.82
N ASN A 67 3.93 -0.80 -15.33
CA ASN A 67 2.62 -0.36 -15.78
C ASN A 67 2.67 1.12 -16.20
N LYS A 68 2.68 1.37 -17.51
CA LYS A 68 2.82 2.72 -18.06
C LYS A 68 1.64 3.63 -17.81
N HIS A 69 0.47 3.08 -17.46
CA HIS A 69 -0.67 3.93 -17.11
C HIS A 69 -0.43 4.65 -15.77
N TYR A 70 0.23 3.99 -14.82
CA TYR A 70 0.42 4.49 -13.46
C TYR A 70 1.79 5.11 -13.22
N ASP A 71 2.85 4.66 -13.90
CA ASP A 71 4.22 5.14 -13.64
C ASP A 71 4.98 5.53 -14.93
N ALA A 72 4.30 6.18 -15.88
CA ALA A 72 4.86 6.58 -17.18
C ALA A 72 6.21 7.35 -17.09
N ALA A 73 6.44 8.06 -15.99
CA ALA A 73 7.65 8.86 -15.78
C ALA A 73 8.89 8.03 -15.43
N ASN A 74 8.72 6.77 -14.97
CA ASN A 74 9.81 5.91 -14.52
C ASN A 74 9.72 4.50 -15.15
N PRO A 75 9.88 4.36 -16.48
CA PRO A 75 9.68 3.09 -17.19
C PRO A 75 10.63 1.97 -16.75
N GLU A 76 11.79 2.32 -16.18
CA GLU A 76 12.77 1.35 -15.67
C GLU A 76 12.45 0.85 -14.25
N ARG A 77 11.50 1.49 -13.55
CA ARG A 77 11.12 1.10 -12.19
C ARG A 77 10.01 0.05 -12.27
N PRO A 78 10.15 -1.10 -11.61
CA PRO A 78 9.08 -2.09 -11.60
C PRO A 78 7.87 -1.56 -10.83
N PHE A 79 6.70 -1.59 -11.45
CA PHE A 79 5.43 -1.40 -10.73
C PHE A 79 5.06 -2.70 -10.00
N PHE A 80 5.30 -3.84 -10.63
CA PHE A 80 5.14 -5.18 -10.06
C PHE A 80 6.52 -5.77 -9.73
N ASN A 81 6.86 -5.87 -8.45
CA ASN A 81 8.23 -6.12 -7.99
C ASN A 81 8.57 -7.60 -7.72
N HIS A 82 7.58 -8.49 -7.74
CA HIS A 82 7.79 -9.92 -7.46
C HIS A 82 7.02 -10.86 -8.40
N LYS A 83 6.26 -10.28 -9.33
CA LYS A 83 5.29 -10.95 -10.17
C LYS A 83 5.23 -10.20 -11.49
N ASP A 84 5.12 -10.92 -12.59
CA ASP A 84 5.01 -10.34 -13.93
C ASP A 84 3.64 -10.69 -14.52
N PRO A 85 2.66 -9.78 -14.51
CA PRO A 85 1.32 -10.05 -15.01
C PRO A 85 1.24 -10.30 -16.52
N THR A 86 2.33 -10.15 -17.28
CA THR A 86 2.37 -10.63 -18.68
C THR A 86 2.42 -12.15 -18.75
N LYS A 87 2.83 -12.82 -17.65
CA LYS A 87 2.81 -14.27 -17.49
C LYS A 87 1.47 -14.72 -16.91
N THR A 88 0.86 -15.76 -17.49
CA THR A 88 -0.48 -16.26 -17.12
C THR A 88 -0.64 -16.58 -15.62
N GLU A 89 0.35 -17.20 -15.00
CA GLU A 89 0.28 -17.61 -13.58
C GLU A 89 0.22 -16.41 -12.62
N ASP A 90 1.05 -15.41 -12.90
CA ASP A 90 1.15 -14.18 -12.12
C ASP A 90 -0.04 -13.26 -12.40
N ARG A 91 -0.52 -13.22 -13.65
CA ARG A 91 -1.79 -12.57 -13.99
C ARG A 91 -2.96 -13.16 -13.21
N ASN A 92 -3.04 -14.49 -13.14
CA ASN A 92 -4.06 -15.20 -12.37
C ASN A 92 -3.93 -14.91 -10.87
N TYR A 93 -2.71 -14.73 -10.35
CA TYR A 93 -2.49 -14.29 -8.98
C TYR A 93 -3.15 -12.94 -8.73
N TYR A 94 -2.89 -11.93 -9.56
CA TYR A 94 -3.47 -10.60 -9.39
C TYR A 94 -4.98 -10.58 -9.58
N LEU A 95 -5.53 -11.33 -10.53
CA LEU A 95 -6.99 -11.45 -10.67
C LEU A 95 -7.64 -11.93 -9.37
N ARG A 96 -7.07 -12.97 -8.73
CA ARG A 96 -7.60 -13.49 -7.44
C ARG A 96 -7.48 -12.47 -6.32
N THR A 97 -6.38 -11.72 -6.23
CA THR A 97 -6.21 -10.72 -5.16
C THR A 97 -7.10 -9.51 -5.37
N ILE A 98 -7.31 -9.06 -6.61
CA ILE A 98 -8.27 -8.00 -6.96
C ILE A 98 -9.70 -8.44 -6.61
N GLU A 99 -10.11 -9.66 -6.96
CA GLU A 99 -11.43 -10.16 -6.58
C GLU A 99 -11.63 -10.19 -5.06
N ARG A 100 -10.60 -10.60 -4.30
CA ARG A 100 -10.63 -10.56 -2.83
C ARG A 100 -10.78 -9.14 -2.32
N PHE A 101 -10.01 -8.20 -2.88
CA PHE A 101 -10.10 -6.78 -2.54
C PHE A 101 -11.51 -6.25 -2.78
N LYS A 102 -12.10 -6.51 -3.96
CA LYS A 102 -13.47 -6.10 -4.30
C LYS A 102 -14.51 -6.67 -3.34
N LYS A 103 -14.34 -7.92 -2.88
CA LYS A 103 -15.24 -8.53 -1.88
C LYS A 103 -15.22 -7.80 -0.53
N LEU A 104 -14.14 -7.10 -0.20
CA LEU A 104 -14.08 -6.30 1.03
C LEU A 104 -15.00 -5.08 1.00
N HIS A 105 -15.47 -4.65 -0.17
CA HIS A 105 -16.42 -3.54 -0.30
C HIS A 105 -17.67 -3.70 0.59
N ASN A 106 -18.10 -4.95 0.83
CA ASN A 106 -19.26 -5.27 1.67
C ASN A 106 -18.90 -5.51 3.14
N THR A 107 -17.63 -5.28 3.50
CA THR A 107 -17.11 -5.37 4.86
C THR A 107 -16.71 -3.97 5.31
N LYS A 108 -16.16 -3.88 6.53
CA LYS A 108 -15.62 -2.65 7.10
C LYS A 108 -14.08 -2.72 7.15
N PRO A 109 -13.35 -2.71 6.01
CA PRO A 109 -11.91 -2.95 6.01
C PRO A 109 -11.11 -1.70 6.37
N CYS A 110 -10.00 -1.89 7.07
CA CYS A 110 -8.93 -0.88 7.20
C CYS A 110 -7.95 -1.00 6.04
N LEU A 111 -7.70 0.12 5.34
CA LEU A 111 -6.61 0.33 4.39
C LEU A 111 -5.44 1.02 5.07
N PHE A 112 -4.35 0.28 5.23
CA PHE A 112 -3.09 0.78 5.76
C PHE A 112 -2.21 1.27 4.60
N VAL A 113 -1.85 2.54 4.62
CA VAL A 113 -0.99 3.17 3.62
C VAL A 113 0.27 3.66 4.33
N LEU A 114 1.44 3.19 3.93
CA LEU A 114 2.72 3.63 4.46
C LEU A 114 3.54 4.22 3.33
N GLU A 115 3.79 5.51 3.40
CA GLU A 115 4.54 6.23 2.40
C GLU A 115 5.75 6.90 3.03
N GLU A 116 6.86 6.88 2.32
CA GLU A 116 8.10 7.55 2.69
C GLU A 116 8.21 8.82 1.85
N PHE A 117 8.60 9.94 2.49
CA PHE A 117 8.84 11.25 1.88
C PHE A 117 7.65 12.23 1.74
N GLY A 118 6.46 11.89 2.23
CA GLY A 118 5.39 12.84 2.54
C GLY A 118 4.46 13.21 1.39
N GLU A 119 4.50 12.52 0.26
CA GLU A 119 3.48 12.65 -0.80
C GLU A 119 2.08 12.34 -0.27
N LEU A 120 1.99 11.37 0.66
CA LEU A 120 0.72 11.02 1.29
C LEU A 120 0.13 12.20 2.07
N GLU A 121 0.93 13.02 2.74
CA GLU A 121 0.44 14.19 3.48
C GLU A 121 -0.30 15.17 2.57
N GLN A 122 0.19 15.35 1.35
CA GLN A 122 -0.36 16.26 0.34
C GLN A 122 -1.60 15.68 -0.37
N ARG A 123 -1.65 14.35 -0.51
CA ARG A 123 -2.70 13.64 -1.28
C ARG A 123 -3.77 12.99 -0.40
N PHE A 124 -3.62 13.04 0.93
CA PHE A 124 -4.51 12.33 1.86
C PHE A 124 -5.98 12.71 1.69
N GLU A 125 -6.29 14.00 1.50
CA GLU A 125 -7.67 14.46 1.26
C GLU A 125 -8.24 13.86 -0.03
N SER A 126 -7.47 13.84 -1.12
CA SER A 126 -7.90 13.20 -2.37
C SER A 126 -8.07 11.68 -2.25
N LEU A 127 -7.27 11.02 -1.41
CA LEU A 127 -7.44 9.61 -1.08
C LEU A 127 -8.75 9.39 -0.31
N VAL A 128 -9.03 10.22 0.71
CA VAL A 128 -10.27 10.16 1.50
C VAL A 128 -11.48 10.39 0.60
N ASP A 129 -11.47 11.42 -0.24
CA ASP A 129 -12.55 11.69 -1.20
C ASP A 129 -12.79 10.50 -2.14
N THR A 130 -11.72 9.88 -2.62
CA THR A 130 -11.78 8.70 -3.50
C THR A 130 -12.41 7.51 -2.77
N LEU A 131 -12.00 7.25 -1.53
CA LEU A 131 -12.56 6.17 -0.72
C LEU A 131 -14.03 6.45 -0.39
N ASN A 132 -14.38 7.64 0.05
CA ASN A 132 -15.76 8.00 0.35
C ASN A 132 -16.68 7.86 -0.88
N ARG A 133 -16.18 8.15 -2.09
CA ARG A 133 -16.97 8.06 -3.33
C ARG A 133 -17.07 6.64 -3.90
N HIS A 134 -15.97 5.89 -3.89
CA HIS A 134 -15.86 4.62 -4.63
C HIS A 134 -15.78 3.38 -3.72
N TRP A 135 -15.42 3.56 -2.45
CA TRP A 135 -15.16 2.51 -1.47
C TRP A 135 -15.65 2.89 -0.05
N PRO A 136 -16.91 3.33 0.13
CA PRO A 136 -17.36 4.08 1.32
C PRO A 136 -17.26 3.34 2.66
N ASN A 137 -17.21 2.01 2.63
CA ASN A 137 -17.07 1.19 3.84
C ASN A 137 -15.60 1.01 4.29
N MET A 138 -14.64 1.43 3.47
CA MET A 138 -13.22 1.31 3.73
C MET A 138 -12.70 2.56 4.44
N LYS A 139 -11.94 2.38 5.52
CA LYS A 139 -11.28 3.49 6.23
C LYS A 139 -9.77 3.41 6.08
N ALA A 140 -9.15 4.56 5.84
CA ALA A 140 -7.72 4.67 5.63
C ALA A 140 -7.00 5.02 6.94
N TYR A 141 -5.94 4.27 7.21
CA TYR A 141 -4.91 4.61 8.17
C TYR A 141 -3.63 4.90 7.37
N GLY A 142 -3.43 6.17 7.05
CA GLY A 142 -2.25 6.65 6.35
C GLY A 142 -1.13 6.95 7.33
N VAL A 143 0.10 6.64 6.96
CA VAL A 143 1.31 6.92 7.73
C VAL A 143 2.35 7.53 6.80
N SER A 144 2.68 8.80 7.06
CA SER A 144 3.83 9.49 6.46
C SER A 144 5.06 9.19 7.31
N TYR A 145 6.00 8.44 6.76
CA TYR A 145 7.22 8.02 7.43
C TYR A 145 8.39 8.94 7.09
N LYS A 146 9.17 9.30 8.12
CA LYS A 146 10.42 10.05 8.01
C LYS A 146 11.51 9.37 8.84
N PRO A 147 12.65 8.98 8.25
CA PRO A 147 13.74 8.37 9.01
C PRO A 147 14.30 9.36 10.04
N SER A 148 14.59 8.86 11.25
CA SER A 148 15.15 9.61 12.37
C SER A 148 15.99 8.69 13.27
N ALA A 149 17.07 9.23 13.83
CA ALA A 149 17.86 8.56 14.86
C ALA A 149 17.26 8.69 16.28
N GLU A 150 16.21 9.50 16.42
CA GLU A 150 15.55 9.77 17.70
C GLU A 150 14.69 8.59 18.18
N VAL A 151 14.10 8.74 19.37
CA VAL A 151 13.06 7.83 19.89
C VAL A 151 11.89 7.82 18.91
N PRO A 152 11.34 6.64 18.56
CA PRO A 152 10.28 6.59 17.58
C PRO A 152 9.02 7.28 18.10
N SER A 153 8.30 7.95 17.20
CA SER A 153 7.08 8.65 17.52
C SER A 153 6.04 8.50 16.42
N LEU A 154 4.80 8.29 16.84
CA LEU A 154 3.64 8.17 15.96
C LEU A 154 2.61 9.19 16.42
N THR A 155 2.40 10.24 15.64
CA THR A 155 1.57 11.40 16.02
C THR A 155 0.50 11.66 14.97
N PRO A 156 -0.75 12.00 15.36
CA PRO A 156 -1.78 12.35 14.40
C PRO A 156 -1.43 13.63 13.62
N LEU A 157 -1.62 13.60 12.30
CA LEU A 157 -1.53 14.78 11.43
C LEU A 157 -2.91 15.26 10.98
N LYS A 158 -3.77 14.36 10.51
CA LYS A 158 -5.12 14.69 10.04
C LYS A 158 -6.12 13.60 10.42
N VAL A 159 -7.36 14.01 10.67
CA VAL A 159 -8.51 13.11 10.84
C VAL A 159 -9.64 13.64 9.97
N LEU A 160 -10.14 12.83 9.05
CA LEU A 160 -11.17 13.21 8.06
C LEU A 160 -12.15 12.07 7.93
N ASP A 161 -13.44 12.28 8.24
CA ASP A 161 -14.51 11.28 8.06
C ASP A 161 -14.20 9.87 8.61
N GLY A 162 -13.46 9.78 9.73
CA GLY A 162 -13.02 8.51 10.33
C GLY A 162 -11.80 7.87 9.68
N HIS A 163 -11.16 8.53 8.72
CA HIS A 163 -9.83 8.23 8.20
C HIS A 163 -8.79 8.98 9.05
N GLN A 164 -7.59 8.39 9.21
CA GLN A 164 -6.50 9.01 9.98
C GLN A 164 -5.21 9.03 9.15
N LEU A 165 -4.51 10.16 9.21
CA LEU A 165 -3.14 10.31 8.73
C LEU A 165 -2.24 10.56 9.94
N MET A 166 -1.16 9.80 10.02
CA MET A 166 -0.17 9.88 11.09
C MET A 166 1.19 10.30 10.53
N SER A 167 1.96 11.06 11.32
CA SER A 167 3.40 11.24 11.12
C SER A 167 4.11 10.18 11.94
N PHE A 168 4.99 9.43 11.27
CA PHE A 168 5.84 8.43 11.91
C PHE A 168 7.31 8.80 11.74
N LYS A 169 7.98 9.10 12.85
CA LYS A 169 9.44 9.24 12.89
C LYS A 169 10.02 8.00 13.51
N ALA A 170 10.91 7.32 12.81
CA ALA A 170 11.49 6.05 13.26
C ALA A 170 12.83 5.79 12.59
N SER A 171 13.52 4.74 13.02
CA SER A 171 14.79 4.33 12.43
C SER A 171 14.64 4.03 10.93
N PRO A 172 15.74 4.11 10.15
CA PRO A 172 15.72 3.79 8.72
C PRO A 172 15.12 2.43 8.40
N ILE A 173 14.45 2.33 7.25
CA ILE A 173 14.03 1.04 6.68
C ILE A 173 15.23 0.42 5.96
N HIS A 174 15.57 -0.83 6.30
CA HIS A 174 16.60 -1.61 5.62
C HIS A 174 15.98 -2.48 4.54
N GLU A 175 16.51 -2.33 3.31
CA GLU A 175 16.14 -3.11 2.13
C GLU A 175 14.63 -3.13 1.82
N GLY A 176 13.87 -2.13 2.29
CA GLY A 176 12.41 -2.06 2.11
C GLY A 176 11.62 -3.12 2.87
N THR A 177 12.21 -3.82 3.86
CA THR A 177 11.59 -4.99 4.49
C THR A 177 11.43 -4.90 6.01
N HIS A 178 12.26 -4.13 6.71
CA HIS A 178 12.19 -3.98 8.17
C HIS A 178 12.80 -2.64 8.60
N PHE A 179 12.38 -2.13 9.76
CA PHE A 179 13.06 -1.00 10.42
C PHE A 179 14.36 -1.49 11.09
N ALA A 180 15.33 -0.60 11.26
CA ALA A 180 16.58 -0.91 11.98
C ALA A 180 16.31 -1.33 13.44
N ARG A 181 15.26 -0.79 14.04
CA ARG A 181 14.77 -1.16 15.37
C ARG A 181 13.44 -1.89 15.26
N ARG A 182 13.33 -3.02 15.93
CA ARG A 182 12.10 -3.84 15.94
C ARG A 182 10.92 -3.10 16.56
N GLU A 183 11.19 -2.31 17.59
CA GLU A 183 10.19 -1.55 18.37
C GLU A 183 9.44 -0.54 17.50
N ASP A 184 10.07 -0.05 16.42
CA ASP A 184 9.45 0.88 15.48
C ASP A 184 8.31 0.20 14.71
N GLY A 185 8.51 -1.04 14.27
CA GLY A 185 7.48 -1.85 13.62
C GLY A 185 6.33 -2.19 14.58
N GLU A 186 6.65 -2.50 15.83
CA GLU A 186 5.68 -2.80 16.88
C GLU A 186 4.81 -1.57 17.19
N LEU A 187 5.41 -0.40 17.36
CA LEU A 187 4.69 0.87 17.58
C LEU A 187 3.73 1.19 16.43
N LEU A 188 4.18 1.00 15.19
CA LEU A 188 3.38 1.22 14.00
C LEU A 188 2.17 0.27 13.96
N ILE A 189 2.40 -1.03 14.18
CA ILE A 189 1.35 -2.05 14.22
C ILE A 189 0.34 -1.79 15.33
N ASP A 190 0.78 -1.38 16.51
CA ASP A 190 -0.13 -1.04 17.61
C ASP A 190 -1.03 0.15 17.26
N GLY A 191 -0.50 1.14 16.55
CA GLY A 191 -1.30 2.25 15.99
C GLY A 191 -2.37 1.74 15.04
N VAL A 192 -1.99 0.87 14.10
CA VAL A 192 -2.92 0.28 13.13
C VAL A 192 -4.02 -0.54 13.83
N LYS A 193 -3.66 -1.36 14.83
CA LYS A 193 -4.63 -2.15 15.63
C LYS A 193 -5.62 -1.25 16.36
N ARG A 194 -5.15 -0.20 17.02
CA ARG A 194 -6.01 0.77 17.72
C ARG A 194 -6.98 1.43 16.76
N PHE A 195 -6.50 1.88 15.60
CA PHE A 195 -7.37 2.46 14.58
C PHE A 195 -8.43 1.48 14.07
N ALA A 196 -8.02 0.24 13.76
CA ALA A 196 -8.95 -0.78 13.28
C ALA A 196 -10.03 -1.12 14.32
N ALA A 197 -9.69 -1.09 15.61
CA ALA A 197 -10.64 -1.31 16.71
C ALA A 197 -11.57 -0.12 16.98
N SER A 198 -11.13 1.11 16.71
CA SER A 198 -11.94 2.32 16.95
C SER A 198 -12.86 2.70 15.79
N SER A 199 -12.55 2.22 14.59
CA SER A 199 -13.20 2.69 13.35
C SER A 199 -14.43 1.87 12.96
N PHE A 200 -14.70 0.73 13.62
CA PHE A 200 -15.67 -0.27 13.13
C PHE A 200 -16.55 -0.92 14.18
#